data_AF-A0ABD3Q081-F1
#
_entry.id   AF-A0ABD3Q081-F1
#
_cell.length_a   1.000
_cell.length_b   1.000
_cell.length_c   1.000
_cell.angle_alpha   90.00
_cell.angle_beta   90.00
_cell.angle_gamma   90.00
#
_symmetry.space_group_name_H-M   'P 1'
#
loop_
_entity.id
_entity.type
_entity.pdbx_description
1 polymer ?
#
loop_
_entity_poly.entity_id
_entity_poly.type
_entity_poly.pdbx_seq_one_letter_code
_entity_poly.pdbx_strand_id
1 'polypeptide(L)'
;MPDVSYPSDYDADALESDKKRVSVDTDEDDAAIRDELKRELILLASVTNRGTCASTEENNLVVDLVAQLEALNPTVDPALNSQGDWELCYSSTQSFRSSPFFLAIRAFLGDNNKAMADTAFTIHDRATTASRVGKVRQIIDKNNSELVSEYDLSVGLIPGLPFRVKGTVVTSAELTTIAPETWEMTVRGTKVNGSNVPFLDQYLDDNAVEIPVGEAFKAIGGSIPTAVLKTFYVDEGMRITRDIDDNFFVFTRA
;
A
#
# COMPACT_ATOMS: atom_id res chain seq x y z
N MET A 1 -27.70 -50.41 39.65
CA MET A 1 -27.29 -49.98 38.30
C MET A 1 -26.88 -48.52 38.41
N PRO A 2 -25.67 -48.12 37.99
CA PRO A 2 -25.20 -46.75 38.19
C PRO A 2 -25.85 -45.80 37.19
N ASP A 3 -26.35 -44.69 37.74
CA ASP A 3 -26.92 -43.53 37.07
C ASP A 3 -25.78 -42.73 36.41
N VAL A 4 -25.78 -42.66 35.08
CA VAL A 4 -24.80 -41.92 34.29
C VAL A 4 -25.36 -40.52 34.03
N SER A 5 -24.90 -39.55 34.81
CA SER A 5 -25.14 -38.14 34.59
C SER A 5 -24.53 -37.71 33.25
N TYR A 6 -25.38 -37.35 32.29
CA TYR A 6 -24.94 -36.59 31.12
C TYR A 6 -24.76 -35.12 31.52
N PRO A 7 -23.60 -34.48 31.23
CA PRO A 7 -23.41 -33.07 31.55
C PRO A 7 -24.09 -32.17 30.50
N SER A 8 -25.03 -31.37 30.99
CA SER A 8 -25.36 -29.97 30.66
C SER A 8 -25.39 -29.53 29.18
N ASP A 9 -26.61 -29.23 28.71
CA ASP A 9 -27.02 -27.95 28.14
C ASP A 9 -25.99 -27.24 27.24
N TYR A 10 -25.78 -27.80 26.05
CA TYR A 10 -25.39 -26.98 24.91
C TYR A 10 -26.65 -26.31 24.38
N ASP A 11 -26.87 -25.07 24.80
CA ASP A 11 -27.85 -24.19 24.20
C ASP A 11 -27.32 -23.73 22.83
N ALA A 12 -27.86 -24.33 21.76
CA ALA A 12 -27.45 -24.05 20.38
C ALA A 12 -27.82 -22.62 19.94
N ASP A 13 -28.60 -21.90 20.74
CA ASP A 13 -29.01 -20.52 20.51
C ASP A 13 -27.95 -19.49 20.98
N ALA A 14 -26.85 -19.92 21.61
CA ALA A 14 -25.74 -19.05 22.00
C ALA A 14 -24.78 -18.68 20.85
N LEU A 15 -25.07 -19.12 19.61
CA LEU A 15 -24.31 -18.79 18.40
C LEU A 15 -25.09 -17.86 17.46
N GLU A 16 -25.84 -16.90 18.02
CA GLU A 16 -26.15 -15.71 17.25
C GLU A 16 -24.86 -14.93 17.01
N SER A 17 -24.40 -14.99 15.76
CA SER A 17 -23.32 -14.15 15.25
C SER A 17 -23.77 -12.69 15.32
N ASP A 18 -23.60 -12.08 16.49
CA ASP A 18 -23.56 -10.64 16.62
C ASP A 18 -22.38 -10.17 15.75
N LYS A 19 -22.71 -9.81 14.51
CA LYS A 19 -21.95 -8.87 13.71
C LYS A 19 -21.92 -7.60 14.54
N LYS A 20 -20.92 -7.52 15.43
CA LYS A 20 -20.55 -6.31 16.16
C LYS A 20 -20.18 -5.29 15.09
N ARG A 21 -21.19 -4.58 14.59
CA ARG A 21 -21.00 -3.43 13.71
C ARG A 21 -20.15 -2.48 14.53
N VAL A 22 -18.89 -2.35 14.12
CA VAL A 22 -17.99 -1.32 14.64
C VAL A 22 -18.77 -0.01 14.47
N SER A 23 -18.99 0.71 15.56
CA SER A 23 -19.66 1.99 15.52
C SER A 23 -18.70 3.02 14.93
N VAL A 24 -19.17 3.84 14.00
CA VAL A 24 -18.46 5.07 13.60
C VAL A 24 -18.27 5.90 14.86
N ASP A 25 -17.02 6.17 15.22
CA ASP A 25 -16.71 7.06 16.32
C ASP A 25 -16.98 8.51 15.91
N THR A 26 -17.98 9.10 16.56
CA THR A 26 -18.41 10.49 16.36
C THR A 26 -18.03 11.38 17.54
N ASP A 27 -17.13 10.94 18.42
CA ASP A 27 -16.69 11.74 19.55
C ASP A 27 -15.84 12.93 19.04
N GLU A 28 -16.25 14.15 19.41
CA GLU A 28 -15.54 15.38 19.03
C GLU A 28 -14.13 15.42 19.65
N ASP A 29 -13.95 14.79 20.82
CA ASP A 29 -12.64 14.70 21.49
C ASP A 29 -11.69 13.80 20.68
N ASP A 30 -12.16 12.65 20.18
CA ASP A 30 -11.36 11.75 19.35
C ASP A 30 -11.03 12.38 17.98
N ALA A 31 -11.93 13.19 17.42
CA ALA A 31 -11.64 13.96 16.20
C ALA A 31 -10.50 14.95 16.40
N ALA A 32 -10.47 15.66 17.52
CA ALA A 32 -9.39 16.60 17.85
C ALA A 32 -8.05 15.87 18.06
N ILE A 33 -8.07 14.70 18.72
CA ILE A 33 -6.88 13.85 18.91
C ILE A 33 -6.35 13.37 17.56
N ARG A 34 -7.21 12.85 16.68
CA ARG A 34 -6.83 12.42 15.32
C ARG A 34 -6.17 13.54 14.54
N ASP A 35 -6.73 14.74 14.60
CA ASP A 35 -6.17 15.89 13.88
C ASP A 35 -4.78 16.27 14.35
N GLU A 36 -4.51 16.19 15.66
CA GLU A 36 -3.16 16.45 16.20
C GLU A 36 -2.17 15.36 15.78
N LEU A 37 -2.55 14.08 15.89
CA LEU A 37 -1.74 12.94 15.46
C LEU A 37 -1.42 13.01 13.96
N LYS A 38 -2.41 13.36 13.12
CA LYS A 38 -2.23 13.54 11.67
C LYS A 38 -1.23 14.66 11.37
N ARG A 39 -1.31 15.80 12.08
CA ARG A 39 -0.38 16.93 11.89
C ARG A 39 1.06 16.53 12.23
N GLU A 40 1.27 15.87 13.35
CA GLU A 40 2.60 15.42 13.77
C GLU A 40 3.19 14.41 12.77
N LEU A 41 2.38 13.46 12.32
CA LEU A 41 2.78 12.47 11.32
C LEU A 41 3.17 13.13 9.98
N ILE A 42 2.38 14.10 9.50
CA ILE A 42 2.67 14.84 8.27
C ILE A 42 3.94 15.70 8.42
N LEU A 43 4.15 16.29 9.60
CA LEU A 43 5.37 17.05 9.89
C LEU A 43 6.60 16.14 9.80
N LEU A 44 6.59 14.99 10.47
CA LEU A 44 7.66 14.00 10.41
C LEU A 44 7.88 13.48 8.99
N ALA A 45 6.81 13.18 8.25
CA ALA A 45 6.88 12.78 6.85
C ALA A 45 7.57 13.84 5.95
N SER A 46 7.32 15.12 6.22
CA SER A 46 7.89 16.23 5.43
C SER A 46 9.39 16.42 5.64
N VAL A 47 9.90 16.18 6.86
CA VAL A 47 11.33 16.38 7.19
C VAL A 47 12.18 15.13 6.93
N THR A 48 11.56 13.94 6.88
CA THR A 48 12.24 12.65 6.67
C THR A 48 12.24 12.17 5.21
N ASN A 49 11.78 13.00 4.27
CA ASN A 49 11.60 12.62 2.86
C ASN A 49 10.80 11.31 2.74
N ARG A 50 9.59 11.30 3.30
CA ARG A 50 8.67 10.15 3.36
C ARG A 50 9.21 8.93 4.13
N GLY A 51 10.02 9.17 5.16
CA GLY A 51 10.68 8.10 5.94
C GLY A 51 12.04 7.66 5.42
N THR A 52 12.45 8.08 4.21
CA THR A 52 13.71 7.63 3.57
C THR A 52 14.95 7.97 4.40
N CYS A 53 14.96 9.10 5.11
CA CYS A 53 16.09 9.52 5.94
C CYS A 53 15.74 9.65 7.43
N ALA A 54 14.66 8.99 7.87
CA ALA A 54 14.25 9.01 9.28
C ALA A 54 15.30 8.34 10.19
N SER A 55 15.58 8.96 11.34
CA SER A 55 16.37 8.34 12.41
C SER A 55 15.59 7.18 13.05
N THR A 56 16.25 6.40 13.90
CA THR A 56 15.57 5.32 14.64
C THR A 56 14.51 5.90 15.59
N GLU A 57 14.81 7.02 16.24
CA GLU A 57 13.88 7.72 17.12
C GLU A 57 12.66 8.25 16.35
N GLU A 58 12.88 8.90 15.20
CA GLU A 58 11.80 9.38 14.33
C GLU A 58 10.92 8.23 13.82
N ASN A 59 11.53 7.10 13.45
CA ASN A 59 10.77 5.91 13.05
C ASN A 59 9.89 5.38 14.18
N ASN A 60 10.40 5.31 15.41
CA ASN A 60 9.63 4.86 16.56
C ASN A 60 8.46 5.79 16.86
N LEU A 61 8.66 7.11 16.78
CA LEU A 61 7.59 8.10 16.92
C LEU A 61 6.49 7.91 15.86
N VAL A 62 6.89 7.70 14.60
CA VAL A 62 5.91 7.47 13.52
C VAL A 62 5.14 6.16 13.74
N VAL A 63 5.79 5.09 14.21
CA VAL A 63 5.12 3.83 14.56
C VAL A 63 4.04 4.07 15.63
N ASP A 64 4.37 4.83 16.67
CA ASP A 64 3.43 5.14 17.76
C ASP A 64 2.26 6.01 17.29
N LEU A 65 2.52 6.99 16.42
CA LEU A 65 1.47 7.83 15.81
C LEU A 65 0.53 7.02 14.92
N VAL A 66 1.09 6.13 14.10
CA VAL A 66 0.30 5.24 13.23
C VAL A 66 -0.56 4.30 14.06
N ALA A 67 0.00 3.67 15.10
CA ALA A 67 -0.76 2.77 15.96
C ALA A 67 -1.93 3.48 16.67
N GLN A 68 -1.72 4.72 17.13
CA GLN A 68 -2.79 5.52 17.75
C GLN A 68 -3.86 5.92 16.74
N LEU A 69 -3.48 6.32 15.53
CA LEU A 69 -4.44 6.63 14.47
C LEU A 69 -5.28 5.39 14.11
N GLU A 70 -4.64 4.24 13.90
CA GLU A 70 -5.32 2.97 13.60
C GLU A 70 -6.33 2.59 14.70
N ALA A 71 -6.01 2.84 15.97
CA ALA A 71 -6.93 2.61 17.09
C ALA A 71 -8.12 3.58 17.12
N LEU A 72 -7.94 4.79 16.58
CA LEU A 72 -8.96 5.85 16.50
C LEU A 72 -9.64 5.91 15.12
N ASN A 73 -9.51 4.88 14.29
CA ASN A 73 -10.05 4.90 12.93
C ASN A 73 -11.55 5.28 12.90
N PRO A 74 -11.93 6.39 12.24
CA PRO A 74 -13.31 6.86 12.25
C PRO A 74 -14.20 6.08 11.26
N THR A 75 -13.62 5.28 10.36
CA THR A 75 -14.37 4.67 9.25
C THR A 75 -14.57 3.18 9.45
N VAL A 76 -15.83 2.76 9.47
CA VAL A 76 -16.22 1.34 9.47
C VAL A 76 -15.91 0.71 8.11
N ASP A 77 -15.42 -0.53 8.13
CA ASP A 77 -15.01 -1.27 6.92
C ASP A 77 -14.06 -0.42 6.03
N PRO A 78 -12.90 0.00 6.54
CA PRO A 78 -12.01 0.95 5.85
C PRO A 78 -11.58 0.47 4.45
N ALA A 79 -11.49 -0.83 4.23
CA ALA A 79 -11.21 -1.41 2.92
C ALA A 79 -12.31 -1.07 1.87
N LEU A 80 -13.57 -1.00 2.29
CA LEU A 80 -14.69 -0.63 1.42
C LEU A 80 -14.83 0.88 1.23
N ASN A 81 -14.07 1.70 1.95
CA ASN A 81 -14.24 3.14 2.00
C ASN A 81 -12.94 3.91 1.65
N SER A 82 -12.07 3.30 0.84
CA SER A 82 -10.78 3.87 0.45
C SER A 82 -10.73 4.47 -0.96
N GLN A 83 -11.88 4.73 -1.58
CA GLN A 83 -11.94 5.26 -2.95
C GLN A 83 -11.30 6.64 -3.06
N GLY A 84 -10.72 6.92 -4.23
CA GLY A 84 -10.21 8.23 -4.61
C GLY A 84 -8.69 8.28 -4.77
N ASP A 85 -8.19 9.50 -4.77
CA ASP A 85 -6.81 9.82 -5.14
C ASP A 85 -5.99 10.06 -3.87
N TRP A 86 -4.92 9.29 -3.75
CA TRP A 86 -4.07 9.22 -2.56
C TRP A 86 -2.62 9.49 -2.96
N GLU A 87 -1.92 10.38 -2.27
CA GLU A 87 -0.48 10.62 -2.43
C GLU A 87 0.27 10.08 -1.21
N LEU A 88 1.30 9.27 -1.43
CA LEU A 88 2.12 8.70 -0.37
C LEU A 88 2.92 9.81 0.32
N CYS A 89 2.70 9.99 1.62
CA CYS A 89 3.45 10.93 2.44
C CYS A 89 4.50 10.23 3.30
N TYR A 90 4.30 8.97 3.71
CA TYR A 90 5.28 8.21 4.50
C TYR A 90 5.28 6.73 4.14
N SER A 91 6.46 6.11 4.14
CA SER A 91 6.59 4.66 4.12
C SER A 91 7.58 4.20 5.18
N SER A 92 7.22 3.13 5.90
CA SER A 92 8.12 2.45 6.84
C SER A 92 9.21 1.62 6.18
N THR A 93 9.16 1.49 4.85
CA THR A 93 10.07 0.72 4.02
C THR A 93 10.36 1.48 2.73
N GLN A 94 10.90 0.84 1.69
CA GLN A 94 11.10 1.53 0.41
C GLN A 94 9.75 1.92 -0.20
N SER A 95 9.57 3.21 -0.54
CA SER A 95 8.30 3.76 -1.02
C SER A 95 7.76 3.05 -2.27
N PHE A 96 8.60 2.56 -3.18
CA PHE A 96 8.14 1.79 -4.35
C PHE A 96 7.40 0.50 -3.98
N ARG A 97 7.60 -0.04 -2.77
CA ARG A 97 6.89 -1.23 -2.29
C ARG A 97 5.39 -1.00 -2.10
N SER A 98 4.92 0.26 -2.11
CA SER A 98 3.48 0.53 -2.15
C SER A 98 2.86 0.21 -3.52
N SER A 99 3.65 0.00 -4.57
CA SER A 99 3.11 -0.34 -5.90
C SER A 99 2.66 -1.81 -5.98
N PRO A 100 1.52 -2.11 -6.66
CA PRO A 100 1.08 -3.49 -6.90
C PRO A 100 2.13 -4.40 -7.52
N PHE A 101 3.06 -3.86 -8.32
CA PHE A 101 4.12 -4.62 -8.95
C PHE A 101 5.05 -5.27 -7.91
N PHE A 102 5.52 -4.48 -6.94
CA PHE A 102 6.42 -4.96 -5.90
C PHE A 102 5.70 -5.82 -4.86
N LEU A 103 4.43 -5.51 -4.58
CA LEU A 103 3.57 -6.36 -3.76
C LEU A 103 3.36 -7.74 -4.40
N ALA A 104 3.15 -7.80 -5.73
CA ALA A 104 3.05 -9.06 -6.47
C ALA A 104 4.38 -9.85 -6.45
N ILE A 105 5.54 -9.18 -6.56
CA ILE A 105 6.85 -9.85 -6.38
C ILE A 105 6.94 -10.47 -4.98
N ARG A 106 6.57 -9.73 -3.93
CA ARG A 106 6.61 -10.22 -2.56
C ARG A 106 5.69 -11.42 -2.37
N ALA A 107 4.48 -11.38 -2.95
CA ALA A 107 3.53 -12.49 -2.93
C ALA A 107 4.04 -13.71 -3.70
N PHE A 108 4.65 -13.50 -4.88
CA PHE A 108 5.21 -14.57 -5.71
C PHE A 108 6.33 -15.34 -5.01
N LEU A 109 7.21 -14.64 -4.30
CA LEU A 109 8.30 -15.26 -3.54
C LEU A 109 7.78 -16.08 -2.35
N GLY A 110 6.60 -15.75 -1.81
CA GLY A 110 5.99 -16.44 -0.68
C GLY A 110 6.65 -16.14 0.66
N ASP A 111 5.98 -16.52 1.75
CA ASP A 111 6.32 -16.08 3.12
C ASP A 111 7.69 -16.54 3.61
N ASN A 112 8.12 -17.73 3.19
CA ASN A 112 9.41 -18.31 3.59
C ASN A 112 10.63 -17.59 2.97
N ASN A 113 10.40 -16.67 2.02
CA ASN A 113 11.46 -15.99 1.27
C ASN A 113 11.52 -14.48 1.55
N LYS A 114 10.96 -14.00 2.67
CA LYS A 114 11.00 -12.58 3.06
C LYS A 114 12.41 -11.97 2.97
N ALA A 115 13.41 -12.62 3.57
CA ALA A 115 14.79 -12.11 3.59
C ALA A 115 15.40 -11.97 2.17
N MET A 116 15.04 -12.87 1.26
CA MET A 116 15.44 -12.78 -0.14
C MET A 116 14.74 -11.61 -0.84
N ALA A 117 13.44 -11.43 -0.61
CA ALA A 117 12.67 -10.30 -1.11
C ALA A 117 13.27 -8.96 -0.63
N ASP A 118 13.51 -8.82 0.67
CA ASP A 118 14.09 -7.61 1.26
C ASP A 118 15.49 -7.30 0.70
N THR A 119 16.30 -8.34 0.48
CA THR A 119 17.61 -8.19 -0.18
C THR A 119 17.47 -7.68 -1.61
N ALA A 120 16.56 -8.27 -2.39
CA ALA A 120 16.30 -7.86 -3.77
C ALA A 120 15.78 -6.41 -3.83
N PHE A 121 14.86 -6.03 -2.95
CA PHE A 121 14.35 -4.66 -2.85
C PHE A 121 15.42 -3.67 -2.43
N THR A 122 16.31 -4.04 -1.50
CA THR A 122 17.45 -3.20 -1.13
C THR A 122 18.42 -2.99 -2.30
N ILE A 123 18.68 -4.05 -3.09
CA ILE A 123 19.52 -3.93 -4.28
C ILE A 123 18.85 -3.03 -5.33
N HIS A 124 17.54 -3.21 -5.56
CA HIS A 124 16.77 -2.37 -6.46
C HIS A 124 16.81 -0.90 -6.04
N ASP A 125 16.59 -0.61 -4.76
CA ASP A 125 16.65 0.74 -4.20
C ASP A 125 18.02 1.39 -4.42
N ARG A 126 19.10 0.67 -4.13
CA ARG A 126 20.48 1.13 -4.37
C ARG A 126 20.78 1.37 -5.85
N ALA A 127 20.31 0.48 -6.72
CA ALA A 127 20.48 0.62 -8.16
C ALA A 127 19.72 1.82 -8.72
N THR A 128 18.59 2.17 -8.11
CA THR A 128 17.73 3.27 -8.53
C THR A 128 17.98 4.58 -7.76
N THR A 129 18.89 4.60 -6.78
CA THR A 129 19.22 5.75 -5.90
C THR A 129 19.70 7.00 -6.68
N ALA A 130 20.28 6.83 -7.87
CA ALA A 130 20.61 7.97 -8.73
C ALA A 130 19.37 8.73 -9.24
N SER A 131 18.18 8.16 -9.06
CA SER A 131 16.89 8.74 -9.41
C SER A 131 16.30 9.51 -8.23
N ARG A 132 15.68 10.64 -8.52
CA ARG A 132 14.82 11.36 -7.58
C ARG A 132 13.40 10.84 -7.73
N VAL A 133 12.83 10.36 -6.63
CA VAL A 133 11.41 10.01 -6.55
C VAL A 133 10.58 11.29 -6.46
N GLY A 134 9.62 11.43 -7.37
CA GLY A 134 8.69 12.56 -7.42
C GLY A 134 7.44 12.30 -6.57
N LYS A 135 6.26 12.45 -7.19
CA LYS A 135 5.00 12.04 -6.58
C LYS A 135 4.84 10.53 -6.64
N VAL A 136 4.22 9.98 -5.60
CA VAL A 136 3.82 8.57 -5.54
C VAL A 136 2.35 8.57 -5.24
N ARG A 137 1.51 8.23 -6.22
CA ARG A 137 0.06 8.27 -6.11
C ARG A 137 -0.55 6.88 -6.22
N GLN A 138 -1.68 6.72 -5.57
CA GLN A 138 -2.60 5.60 -5.78
C GLN A 138 -3.99 6.14 -6.03
N ILE A 139 -4.64 5.61 -7.05
CA ILE A 139 -5.99 5.96 -7.44
C ILE A 139 -6.81 4.68 -7.27
N ILE A 140 -7.76 4.71 -6.34
CA ILE A 140 -8.73 3.63 -6.17
C ILE A 140 -10.05 4.06 -6.82
N ASP A 141 -10.57 3.23 -7.71
CA ASP A 141 -11.79 3.52 -8.43
C ASP A 141 -13.02 3.58 -7.49
N LYS A 142 -14.14 4.08 -8.02
CA LYS A 142 -15.36 4.28 -7.23
C LYS A 142 -15.95 2.96 -6.68
N ASN A 143 -15.60 1.84 -7.27
CA ASN A 143 -16.14 0.53 -6.89
C ASN A 143 -15.20 -0.27 -5.97
N ASN A 144 -14.01 0.24 -5.61
CA ASN A 144 -12.91 -0.52 -4.99
C ASN A 144 -12.56 -1.82 -5.73
N SER A 145 -12.61 -1.78 -7.06
CA SER A 145 -12.33 -2.89 -7.96
C SER A 145 -10.99 -2.73 -8.70
N GLU A 146 -10.43 -1.52 -8.72
CA GLU A 146 -9.15 -1.23 -9.37
C GLU A 146 -8.31 -0.29 -8.51
N LEU A 147 -7.00 -0.59 -8.47
CA LEU A 147 -5.97 0.29 -7.94
C LEU A 147 -4.96 0.60 -9.05
N VAL A 148 -4.78 1.88 -9.34
CA VAL A 148 -3.71 2.39 -10.22
C VAL A 148 -2.67 3.09 -9.36
N SER A 149 -1.42 2.64 -9.41
CA SER A 149 -0.30 3.29 -8.75
C SER A 149 0.54 4.05 -9.77
N GLU A 150 0.78 5.34 -9.50
CA GLU A 150 1.66 6.20 -10.29
C GLU A 150 2.92 6.50 -9.47
N TYR A 151 4.09 6.28 -10.05
CA TYR A 151 5.37 6.47 -9.36
C TYR A 151 6.29 7.32 -10.25
N ASP A 152 6.43 8.59 -9.91
CA ASP A 152 7.27 9.52 -10.65
C ASP A 152 8.75 9.27 -10.35
N LEU A 153 9.51 9.11 -11.42
CA LEU A 153 10.96 8.98 -11.39
C LEU A 153 11.60 10.09 -12.20
N SER A 154 12.65 10.67 -11.63
CA SER A 154 13.58 11.55 -12.32
C SER A 154 14.98 10.98 -12.20
N VAL A 155 15.41 10.17 -13.17
CA VAL A 155 16.74 9.57 -13.19
C VAL A 155 17.79 10.67 -13.42
N GLY A 156 18.81 10.69 -12.56
CA GLY A 156 19.96 11.59 -12.69
C GLY A 156 20.76 11.38 -13.98
N LEU A 157 21.48 12.43 -14.38
CA LEU A 157 22.30 12.56 -15.60
C LEU A 157 22.89 11.21 -16.12
N ILE A 158 22.49 10.82 -17.33
CA ILE A 158 23.17 9.75 -18.07
C ILE A 158 24.55 10.31 -18.53
N PRO A 159 25.65 9.56 -18.37
CA PRO A 159 26.95 9.98 -18.88
C PRO A 159 26.88 10.36 -20.37
N GLY A 160 27.23 11.61 -20.69
CA GLY A 160 27.21 12.13 -22.07
C GLY A 160 25.95 12.88 -22.51
N LEU A 161 24.90 12.95 -21.70
CA LEU A 161 23.67 13.70 -21.99
C LEU A 161 23.39 14.74 -20.88
N PRO A 162 23.36 16.05 -21.18
CA PRO A 162 23.22 17.12 -20.19
C PRO A 162 21.75 17.35 -19.75
N PHE A 163 20.92 16.31 -19.74
CA PHE A 163 19.48 16.41 -19.43
C PHE A 163 19.07 15.34 -18.42
N ARG A 164 18.08 15.67 -17.57
CA ARG A 164 17.49 14.73 -16.62
C ARG A 164 16.39 13.92 -17.32
N VAL A 165 16.44 12.61 -17.14
CA VAL A 165 15.39 11.71 -17.63
C VAL A 165 14.25 11.68 -16.62
N LYS A 166 13.02 11.91 -17.06
CA LYS A 166 11.80 11.83 -16.27
C LYS A 166 10.90 10.76 -16.85
N GLY A 167 10.10 10.13 -16.01
CA GLY A 167 9.03 9.22 -16.42
C GLY A 167 8.19 8.82 -15.22
N THR A 168 6.94 8.47 -15.47
CA THR A 168 6.01 7.99 -14.44
C THR A 168 5.73 6.52 -14.70
N VAL A 169 6.11 5.66 -13.76
CA VAL A 169 5.76 4.23 -13.81
C VAL A 169 4.33 4.10 -13.33
N VAL A 170 3.44 3.59 -14.18
CA VAL A 170 2.04 3.36 -13.87
C VAL A 170 1.79 1.87 -13.81
N THR A 171 1.31 1.38 -12.67
CA THR A 171 0.97 -0.02 -12.45
C THR A 171 -0.51 -0.13 -12.10
N SER A 172 -1.25 -0.96 -12.85
CA SER A 172 -2.67 -1.22 -12.59
C SER A 172 -2.87 -2.61 -11.98
N ALA A 173 -3.81 -2.72 -11.06
CA ALA A 173 -4.19 -3.97 -10.40
C ALA A 173 -5.70 -4.08 -10.23
N GLU A 174 -6.20 -5.32 -10.26
CA GLU A 174 -7.54 -5.65 -9.76
C GLU A 174 -7.51 -5.67 -8.24
N LEU A 175 -8.55 -5.14 -7.63
CA LEU A 175 -8.73 -5.05 -6.19
C LEU A 175 -10.01 -5.80 -5.80
N THR A 176 -9.95 -6.63 -4.77
CA THR A 176 -11.12 -7.30 -4.20
C THR A 176 -11.09 -7.13 -2.69
N THR A 177 -12.18 -6.59 -2.12
CA THR A 177 -12.31 -6.51 -0.66
C THR A 177 -12.83 -7.84 -0.13
N ILE A 178 -12.03 -8.52 0.71
CA ILE A 178 -12.35 -9.85 1.24
C ILE A 178 -12.74 -9.82 2.72
N ALA A 179 -12.44 -8.73 3.43
CA ALA A 179 -12.81 -8.48 4.82
C ALA A 179 -12.89 -6.97 5.09
N PRO A 180 -13.46 -6.51 6.23
CA PRO A 180 -13.59 -5.08 6.58
C PRO A 180 -12.34 -4.23 6.35
N GLU A 181 -11.17 -4.80 6.64
CA GLU A 181 -9.88 -4.12 6.54
C GLU A 181 -8.99 -4.67 5.43
N THR A 182 -9.40 -5.73 4.73
CA THR A 182 -8.48 -6.51 3.89
C THR A 182 -8.84 -6.47 2.42
N TRP A 183 -7.85 -6.12 1.60
CA TRP A 183 -7.86 -6.29 0.15
C TRP A 183 -6.99 -7.46 -0.28
N GLU A 184 -7.47 -8.16 -1.30
CA GLU A 184 -6.64 -8.90 -2.22
C GLU A 184 -6.44 -8.09 -3.49
N MET A 185 -5.23 -8.13 -4.05
CA MET A 185 -4.95 -7.56 -5.36
C MET A 185 -4.22 -8.53 -6.27
N THR A 186 -4.47 -8.40 -7.57
CA THR A 186 -3.70 -9.05 -8.62
C THR A 186 -3.22 -8.01 -9.61
N VAL A 187 -1.91 -7.99 -9.88
CA VAL A 187 -1.32 -7.04 -10.82
C VAL A 187 -1.77 -7.36 -12.24
N ARG A 188 -2.24 -6.36 -12.98
CA ARG A 188 -2.58 -6.50 -14.41
C ARG A 188 -1.37 -6.21 -15.28
N GLY A 189 -0.87 -4.99 -15.19
CA GLY A 189 0.22 -4.55 -16.04
C GLY A 189 0.91 -3.30 -15.55
N THR A 190 2.00 -2.97 -16.22
CA THR A 190 2.83 -1.80 -15.92
C THR A 190 3.25 -1.13 -17.21
N LYS A 191 3.21 0.20 -17.22
CA LYS A 191 3.66 1.05 -18.33
C LYS A 191 4.47 2.23 -17.80
N VAL A 192 5.20 2.89 -18.68
CA VAL A 192 5.95 4.11 -18.37
C VAL A 192 5.37 5.24 -19.20
N ASN A 193 4.84 6.26 -18.54
CA ASN A 193 4.29 7.46 -19.18
C ASN A 193 5.29 8.62 -19.12
N GLY A 194 5.24 9.53 -20.09
CA GLY A 194 5.93 10.82 -20.02
C GLY A 194 7.45 10.73 -19.95
N SER A 195 8.03 9.69 -20.56
CA SER A 195 9.46 9.61 -20.81
C SER A 195 9.91 10.82 -21.64
N ASN A 196 11.10 11.35 -21.35
CA ASN A 196 11.72 12.42 -22.16
C ASN A 196 13.08 11.97 -22.70
N VAL A 197 13.24 10.66 -22.96
CA VAL A 197 14.48 10.05 -23.46
C VAL A 197 14.42 9.97 -24.99
N PRO A 198 15.27 10.72 -25.72
CA PRO A 198 15.37 10.58 -27.16
C PRO A 198 15.69 9.12 -27.52
N PHE A 199 14.96 8.54 -28.48
CA PHE A 199 15.02 7.12 -28.94
C PHE A 199 14.33 6.06 -28.06
N LEU A 200 14.08 6.30 -26.78
CA LEU A 200 13.16 5.45 -25.98
C LEU A 200 11.71 5.89 -26.20
N ASP A 201 11.51 7.20 -26.38
CA ASP A 201 10.24 7.82 -26.73
C ASP A 201 9.68 7.21 -28.04
N GLN A 202 10.48 6.79 -29.03
CA GLN A 202 9.96 6.08 -30.22
C GLN A 202 9.39 4.67 -29.95
N TYR A 203 9.76 4.04 -28.84
CA TYR A 203 9.25 2.72 -28.41
C TYR A 203 8.24 2.82 -27.25
N LEU A 204 8.17 3.96 -26.55
CA LEU A 204 7.35 4.19 -25.36
C LEU A 204 6.29 5.31 -25.51
N ASP A 205 6.46 6.28 -26.43
CA ASP A 205 5.46 7.33 -26.74
C ASP A 205 4.27 6.80 -27.56
N ASP A 206 4.41 5.62 -28.16
CA ASP A 206 3.24 4.85 -28.55
C ASP A 206 2.55 4.41 -27.26
N ASN A 207 1.55 5.20 -26.84
CA ASN A 207 0.64 5.10 -25.69
C ASN A 207 -0.02 3.71 -25.41
N ALA A 208 0.56 2.56 -25.79
CA ALA A 208 -0.13 1.27 -25.83
C ALA A 208 0.67 0.06 -25.31
N VAL A 209 1.98 0.12 -25.06
CA VAL A 209 2.70 -1.08 -24.56
C VAL A 209 2.63 -1.15 -23.04
N GLU A 210 1.45 -1.50 -22.54
CA GLU A 210 1.32 -2.04 -21.19
C GLU A 210 1.99 -3.41 -21.17
N ILE A 211 3.02 -3.58 -20.34
CA ILE A 211 3.64 -4.88 -20.10
C ILE A 211 2.65 -5.69 -19.26
N PRO A 212 2.11 -6.82 -19.75
CA PRO A 212 1.11 -7.61 -19.04
C PRO A 212 1.78 -8.43 -17.94
N VAL A 213 2.19 -7.75 -16.87
CA VAL A 213 2.93 -8.32 -15.74
C VAL A 213 2.18 -9.50 -15.12
N GLY A 214 0.86 -9.42 -14.99
CA GLY A 214 0.04 -10.52 -14.48
C GLY A 214 0.21 -11.80 -15.30
N GLU A 215 0.10 -11.70 -16.62
CA GLU A 215 0.28 -12.85 -17.52
C GLU A 215 1.73 -13.36 -17.53
N ALA A 216 2.72 -12.47 -17.38
CA ALA A 216 4.12 -12.89 -17.24
C ALA A 216 4.34 -13.73 -15.96
N PHE A 217 3.76 -13.32 -14.82
CA PHE A 217 3.80 -14.14 -13.60
C PHE A 217 3.07 -15.47 -13.79
N LYS A 218 1.88 -15.46 -14.39
CA LYS A 218 1.11 -16.68 -14.67
C LYS A 218 1.88 -17.66 -15.56
N ALA A 219 2.61 -17.16 -16.56
CA ALA A 219 3.43 -17.99 -17.43
C ALA A 219 4.59 -18.68 -16.69
N ILE A 220 5.15 -18.03 -15.66
CA ILE A 220 6.29 -18.55 -14.89
C ILE A 220 5.84 -19.42 -13.71
N GLY A 221 4.82 -18.98 -12.98
CA GLY A 221 4.35 -19.58 -11.72
C GLY A 221 3.07 -20.40 -11.81
N GLY A 222 2.39 -20.40 -12.96
CA GLY A 222 1.10 -21.09 -13.16
C GLY A 222 -0.13 -20.28 -12.71
N SER A 223 0.04 -19.23 -11.91
CA SER A 223 -1.02 -18.32 -11.46
C SER A 223 -0.51 -16.88 -11.34
N ILE A 224 -1.43 -15.91 -11.32
CA ILE A 224 -1.12 -14.53 -10.98
C ILE A 224 -1.01 -14.45 -9.44
N PRO A 225 0.10 -13.94 -8.88
CA PRO A 225 0.25 -13.75 -7.44
C PRO A 225 -0.82 -12.82 -6.89
N THR A 226 -1.46 -13.24 -5.80
CA THR A 226 -2.38 -12.41 -5.04
C THR A 226 -1.64 -11.77 -3.88
N ALA A 227 -1.53 -10.45 -3.87
CA ALA A 227 -0.98 -9.71 -2.74
C ALA A 227 -2.10 -9.25 -1.80
N VAL A 228 -1.85 -9.32 -0.49
CA VAL A 228 -2.80 -8.92 0.55
C VAL A 228 -2.35 -7.58 1.14
N LEU A 229 -3.30 -6.65 1.24
CA LEU A 229 -3.14 -5.38 1.95
C LEU A 229 -4.20 -5.26 3.02
N LYS A 230 -3.85 -4.61 4.13
CA LYS A 230 -4.79 -4.28 5.21
C LYS A 230 -4.84 -2.79 5.45
N THR A 231 -6.00 -2.17 5.32
CA THR A 231 -6.20 -0.75 5.63
C THR A 231 -6.84 -0.64 6.99
N PHE A 232 -6.11 -0.06 7.94
CA PHE A 232 -6.53 0.08 9.33
C PHE A 232 -7.05 1.47 9.67
N TYR A 233 -6.72 2.47 8.86
CA TYR A 233 -7.21 3.84 9.01
C TYR A 233 -7.62 4.42 7.68
N VAL A 234 -8.80 5.04 7.62
CA VAL A 234 -9.17 5.93 6.53
C VAL A 234 -10.09 7.03 7.05
N ASP A 235 -9.82 8.26 6.63
CA ASP A 235 -10.74 9.40 6.75
C ASP A 235 -10.74 10.21 5.45
N GLU A 236 -11.33 11.40 5.48
CA GLU A 236 -11.39 12.31 4.32
C GLU A 236 -10.01 12.78 3.80
N GLY A 237 -8.98 12.76 4.64
CA GLY A 237 -7.68 13.36 4.37
C GLY A 237 -6.51 12.38 4.40
N MET A 238 -6.63 11.23 5.04
CA MET A 238 -5.54 10.27 5.28
C MET A 238 -6.01 8.82 5.19
N ARG A 239 -5.12 7.95 4.72
CA ARG A 239 -5.30 6.50 4.69
C ARG A 239 -4.01 5.80 5.10
N ILE A 240 -4.11 4.78 5.96
CA ILE A 240 -2.98 3.96 6.39
C ILE A 240 -3.23 2.51 6.02
N THR A 241 -2.31 1.95 5.24
CA THR A 241 -2.39 0.59 4.72
C THR A 241 -1.09 -0.16 5.05
N ARG A 242 -1.21 -1.44 5.42
CA ARG A 242 -0.11 -2.35 5.71
C ARG A 242 -0.03 -3.49 4.69
N ASP A 243 1.19 -3.92 4.39
CA ASP A 243 1.44 -5.16 3.63
C ASP A 243 1.51 -6.40 4.53
N ILE A 244 1.73 -7.57 3.92
CA ILE A 244 1.85 -8.86 4.62
C ILE A 244 3.05 -8.94 5.59
N ASP A 245 4.03 -8.06 5.44
CA ASP A 245 5.22 -7.98 6.30
C ASP A 245 5.07 -6.92 7.41
N ASP A 246 3.84 -6.41 7.61
CA ASP A 246 3.47 -5.31 8.51
C ASP A 246 4.13 -3.95 8.19
N ASN A 247 4.71 -3.78 7.00
CA ASN A 247 5.16 -2.46 6.55
C ASN A 247 3.94 -1.59 6.29
N PHE A 248 3.88 -0.42 6.91
CA PHE A 248 2.83 0.57 6.69
C PHE A 248 3.22 1.64 5.67
N PHE A 249 2.20 2.13 4.99
CA PHE A 249 2.21 3.21 4.02
C PHE A 249 1.12 4.22 4.41
N VAL A 250 1.51 5.48 4.59
CA VAL A 250 0.62 6.57 4.93
C VAL A 250 0.40 7.41 3.68
N PHE A 251 -0.86 7.60 3.33
CA PHE A 251 -1.28 8.41 2.20
C PHE A 251 -2.12 9.59 2.67
N THR A 252 -1.98 10.73 2.00
CA THR A 252 -2.86 11.89 2.12
C THR A 252 -3.71 12.05 0.86
N ARG A 253 -4.86 12.71 0.98
CA ARG A 253 -5.70 13.03 -0.19
C ARG A 253 -4.91 13.90 -1.19
N ALA A 254 -4.96 13.54 -2.47
CA ALA A 254 -4.23 14.23 -3.56
C ALA A 254 -5.05 15.33 -4.25
#